data_AF-A0AAD4DCX1-F1
#
_entry.id   AF-A0AAD4DCX1-F1
#
_cell.length_a   1.000
_cell.length_b   1.000
_cell.length_c   1.000
_cell.angle_alpha   90.00
_cell.angle_beta   90.00
_cell.angle_gamma   90.00
#
_symmetry.space_group_name_H-M   'P 1'
#
loop_
_entity.id
_entity.type
_entity.pdbx_description
1 polymer ?
#
loop_
_entity_poly.entity_id
_entity_poly.type
_entity_poly.pdbx_seq_one_letter_code
_entity_poly.pdbx_strand_id
1 'polypeptide(L)'
;MLQETSTAGLTALTICYVVDNILLLLISLSFKPTTLSPAFTLVSIVGATKIGGERYPCPEQYASWIERAFFTWGDPLIQLGFSRPFTHADVWDFCLTDYTAVVTRQFHATLTSTHRKHTFLIQLVINFRHRLGNQLVWAIAWCCLSFVGPLGLERTLHFIKNKDTIPVGMLVSTVAYSQMLWSGCRTAMHIRGLVLGEMYSKVLRRKDKAGQALKGQADGEASDDNGGGDGEKKEEETFTNGAVNNKISIDTNELAQTSNYSHDIVILVLQIILTTIFLYRILG
;
A
#
# COMPACT_ATOMS: atom_id res chain seq x y z
N MET A 1 -25.83 -29.58 -28.41
CA MET A 1 -26.42 -28.23 -28.41
C MET A 1 -27.16 -27.90 -27.10
N LEU A 2 -28.14 -28.68 -26.62
CA LEU A 2 -28.82 -28.40 -25.33
C LEU A 2 -28.04 -28.82 -24.06
N GLN A 3 -27.05 -29.70 -24.20
CA GLN A 3 -26.29 -30.23 -23.05
C GLN A 3 -25.06 -29.37 -22.69
N GLU A 4 -24.49 -28.62 -23.65
CA GLU A 4 -23.37 -27.70 -23.41
C GLU A 4 -23.81 -26.37 -22.78
N THR A 5 -25.03 -25.91 -23.05
CA THR A 5 -25.58 -24.70 -22.41
C THR A 5 -25.88 -24.92 -20.93
N SER A 6 -26.24 -26.16 -20.54
CA SER A 6 -26.48 -26.54 -19.15
C SER A 6 -25.19 -26.63 -18.32
N THR A 7 -24.11 -27.18 -18.88
CA THR A 7 -22.80 -27.23 -18.21
C THR A 7 -22.14 -25.85 -18.12
N ALA A 8 -22.28 -25.01 -19.15
CA ALA A 8 -21.84 -23.61 -19.10
C ALA A 8 -22.56 -22.82 -18.00
N GLY A 9 -23.88 -22.99 -17.88
CA GLY A 9 -24.70 -22.38 -16.82
C GLY A 9 -24.30 -22.83 -15.42
N LEU A 10 -24.04 -24.13 -15.21
CA LEU A 10 -23.56 -24.65 -13.92
C LEU A 10 -22.17 -24.11 -13.58
N THR A 11 -21.25 -24.02 -14.55
CA THR A 11 -19.91 -23.44 -14.31
C THR A 11 -19.98 -21.95 -14.00
N ALA A 12 -20.93 -21.23 -14.59
CA ALA A 12 -21.11 -19.80 -14.33
C ALA A 12 -21.75 -19.53 -12.96
N LEU A 13 -22.69 -20.39 -12.52
CA LEU A 13 -23.29 -20.34 -11.19
C LEU A 13 -22.28 -20.70 -10.09
N THR A 14 -21.42 -21.71 -10.32
CA THR A 14 -20.36 -22.04 -9.36
C THR A 14 -19.28 -20.97 -9.32
N ILE A 15 -18.91 -20.35 -10.45
CA ILE A 15 -17.97 -19.22 -10.46
C ILE A 15 -18.57 -18.00 -9.74
N CYS A 16 -19.84 -17.65 -9.97
CA CYS A 16 -20.51 -16.57 -9.23
C CYS A 16 -20.60 -16.87 -7.72
N TYR A 17 -21.00 -18.10 -7.34
CA TYR A 17 -21.09 -18.50 -5.94
C TYR A 17 -19.71 -18.51 -5.26
N VAL A 18 -18.67 -18.95 -5.95
CA VAL A 18 -17.28 -18.92 -5.44
C VAL A 18 -16.78 -17.48 -5.33
N VAL A 19 -17.09 -16.61 -6.29
CA VAL A 19 -16.73 -15.18 -6.24
C VAL A 19 -17.47 -14.46 -5.10
N ASP A 20 -18.75 -14.72 -4.88
CA ASP A 20 -19.52 -14.15 -3.76
C ASP A 20 -19.03 -14.67 -2.40
N ASN A 21 -18.70 -15.96 -2.29
CA ASN A 21 -18.12 -16.51 -1.06
C ASN A 21 -16.70 -16.01 -0.82
N ILE A 22 -15.89 -15.83 -1.87
CA ILE A 22 -14.59 -15.18 -1.79
C ILE A 22 -14.80 -13.74 -1.33
N LEU A 23 -15.67 -12.96 -1.97
CA LEU A 23 -15.98 -11.58 -1.59
C LEU A 23 -16.40 -11.46 -0.10
N LEU A 24 -17.28 -12.34 0.38
CA LEU A 24 -17.69 -12.40 1.79
C LEU A 24 -16.52 -12.78 2.71
N LEU A 25 -15.66 -13.70 2.29
CA LEU A 25 -14.47 -14.10 3.02
C LEU A 25 -13.42 -12.97 3.04
N LEU A 26 -13.28 -12.22 1.95
CA LEU A 26 -12.40 -11.05 1.81
C LEU A 26 -12.87 -9.85 2.64
N ILE A 27 -14.18 -9.62 2.68
CA ILE A 27 -14.82 -8.67 3.58
C ILE A 27 -14.58 -9.11 5.02
N SER A 28 -14.73 -10.40 5.35
CA SER A 28 -14.48 -10.92 6.71
C SER A 28 -13.00 -10.89 7.13
N LEU A 29 -12.05 -11.01 6.19
CA LEU A 29 -10.61 -10.96 6.46
C LEU A 29 -10.08 -9.51 6.55
N SER A 30 -10.59 -8.61 5.71
CA SER A 30 -10.22 -7.18 5.68
C SER A 30 -10.85 -6.42 6.84
N PHE A 31 -12.12 -6.73 7.11
CA PHE A 31 -12.80 -6.35 8.34
C PHE A 31 -12.66 -7.52 9.32
N LYS A 32 -11.43 -7.80 9.77
CA LYS A 32 -11.30 -8.30 11.14
C LYS A 32 -12.09 -7.30 11.98
N PRO A 33 -13.21 -7.68 12.63
CA PRO A 33 -13.80 -6.80 13.62
C PRO A 33 -12.66 -6.60 14.59
N THR A 34 -12.13 -5.37 14.65
CA THR A 34 -11.21 -5.00 15.71
C THR A 34 -12.02 -5.30 16.94
N THR A 35 -11.66 -6.40 17.60
CA THR A 35 -12.30 -6.99 18.76
C THR A 35 -12.95 -5.90 19.56
N LEU A 36 -14.27 -6.04 19.82
CA LEU A 36 -15.04 -5.32 20.82
C LEU A 36 -14.13 -4.89 21.98
N SER A 37 -13.52 -3.74 21.81
CA SER A 37 -12.88 -2.97 22.85
C SER A 37 -13.93 -1.93 23.16
N PRO A 38 -14.29 -1.72 24.44
CA PRO A 38 -15.29 -0.74 24.85
C PRO A 38 -14.97 0.70 24.39
N ALA A 39 -13.82 0.92 23.75
CA ALA A 39 -13.50 2.16 23.04
C ALA A 39 -14.46 2.50 21.90
N PHE A 40 -15.11 1.55 21.22
CA PHE A 40 -15.96 1.87 20.05
C PHE A 40 -17.24 2.63 20.43
N THR A 41 -17.79 2.37 21.63
CA THR A 41 -18.94 3.11 22.16
C THR A 41 -18.54 4.45 22.77
N LEU A 42 -17.34 4.59 23.35
CA LEU A 42 -16.87 5.90 23.81
C LEU A 42 -16.39 6.81 22.67
N VAL A 43 -15.87 6.26 21.57
CA VAL A 43 -15.35 7.07 20.45
C VAL A 43 -16.47 7.63 19.55
N SER A 44 -17.62 6.95 19.45
CA SER A 44 -18.79 7.54 18.76
C SER A 44 -19.37 8.77 19.48
N ILE A 45 -19.20 8.88 20.80
CA ILE A 45 -19.59 10.06 21.59
C ILE A 45 -18.50 11.16 21.51
N VAL A 46 -17.26 10.80 21.18
CA VAL A 46 -16.10 11.70 21.03
C VAL A 46 -15.93 12.22 19.58
N GLY A 47 -16.86 11.90 18.67
CA GLY A 47 -16.87 12.33 17.26
C GLY A 47 -16.92 13.85 17.00
N ALA A 48 -16.91 14.67 18.05
CA ALA A 48 -16.82 16.14 17.97
C ALA A 48 -15.79 16.76 18.93
N THR A 49 -14.92 15.96 19.55
CA THR A 49 -13.89 16.48 20.47
C THR A 49 -12.52 16.42 19.83
N LYS A 50 -11.90 17.59 19.65
CA LYS A 50 -10.49 17.74 19.29
C LYS A 50 -9.64 16.89 20.23
N ILE A 51 -9.21 15.71 19.79
CA ILE A 51 -8.28 14.88 20.56
C ILE A 51 -6.91 15.53 20.44
N GLY A 52 -6.61 16.50 21.31
CA GLY A 52 -5.26 17.04 21.55
C GLY A 52 -4.55 17.74 20.39
N GLY A 53 -5.15 17.83 19.20
CA GLY A 53 -4.62 18.52 18.03
C GLY A 53 -5.48 19.72 17.62
N GLU A 54 -4.86 20.71 16.96
CA GLU A 54 -5.59 21.85 16.38
C GLU A 54 -6.54 21.44 15.23
N ARG A 55 -6.31 20.26 14.65
CA ARG A 55 -6.99 19.76 13.43
C ARG A 55 -8.16 18.82 13.72
N TYR A 56 -9.07 18.72 12.77
CA TYR A 56 -10.18 17.78 12.81
C TYR A 56 -9.70 16.34 12.57
N PRO A 57 -10.26 15.35 13.28
CA PRO A 57 -9.92 13.94 13.08
C PRO A 57 -10.36 13.46 11.69
N CYS A 58 -9.66 12.45 11.15
CA CYS A 58 -9.99 11.87 9.85
C CYS A 58 -11.39 11.20 9.85
N PRO A 59 -12.29 11.55 8.92
CA PRO A 59 -13.63 10.96 8.84
C PRO A 59 -13.60 9.47 8.46
N GLU A 60 -12.50 8.95 7.89
CA GLU A 60 -12.32 7.53 7.55
C GLU A 60 -12.55 6.61 8.78
N GLN A 61 -12.24 7.09 9.99
CA GLN A 61 -12.38 6.30 11.23
C GLN A 61 -13.84 6.09 11.64
N TYR A 62 -14.72 7.04 11.30
CA TYR A 62 -16.14 7.04 11.68
C TYR A 62 -17.04 6.60 10.51
N ALA A 63 -16.47 6.49 9.31
CA ALA A 63 -17.17 6.07 8.11
C ALA A 63 -17.65 4.62 8.22
N SER A 64 -18.88 4.40 7.78
CA SER A 64 -19.45 3.07 7.58
C SER A 64 -18.61 2.26 6.58
N TRP A 65 -18.75 0.94 6.61
CA TRP A 65 -18.03 0.06 5.69
C TRP A 65 -18.36 0.36 4.22
N ILE A 66 -19.58 0.83 3.93
CA ILE A 66 -20.04 1.23 2.59
C ILE A 66 -19.34 2.52 2.17
N GLU A 67 -19.32 3.54 3.02
CA GLU A 67 -18.61 4.80 2.75
C GLU A 67 -17.12 4.57 2.54
N ARG A 68 -16.52 3.62 3.25
CA ARG A 68 -15.13 3.19 3.04
C ARG A 68 -14.94 2.46 1.70
N ALA A 69 -15.91 1.64 1.29
CA ALA A 69 -15.87 0.93 0.01
C ALA A 69 -15.97 1.87 -1.20
N PHE A 70 -16.83 2.89 -1.10
CA PHE A 70 -17.06 3.88 -2.16
C PHE A 70 -16.23 5.17 -2.03
N PHE A 71 -15.40 5.29 -0.99
CA PHE A 71 -14.60 6.50 -0.69
C PHE A 71 -15.42 7.78 -0.46
N THR A 72 -16.71 7.66 -0.18
CA THR A 72 -17.64 8.77 0.08
C THR A 72 -17.22 9.65 1.27
N TRP A 73 -16.42 9.10 2.20
CA TRP A 73 -15.84 9.87 3.31
C TRP A 73 -14.92 11.02 2.84
N GLY A 74 -14.38 10.93 1.62
CA GLY A 74 -13.53 11.97 1.02
C GLY A 74 -14.30 13.10 0.32
N ASP A 75 -15.57 12.87 -0.02
CA ASP A 75 -16.43 13.83 -0.74
C ASP A 75 -16.49 15.23 -0.11
N PRO A 76 -16.63 15.42 1.22
CA PRO A 76 -16.67 16.76 1.80
C PRO A 76 -15.37 17.55 1.56
N LEU A 77 -14.21 16.88 1.49
CA LEU A 77 -12.95 17.56 1.18
C LEU A 77 -12.90 17.95 -0.29
N ILE A 78 -13.39 17.11 -1.19
CA ILE A 78 -13.45 17.40 -2.64
C ILE A 78 -14.36 18.61 -2.90
N GLN A 79 -15.54 18.64 -2.26
CA GLN A 79 -16.47 19.77 -2.37
C GLN A 79 -15.86 21.07 -1.83
N LEU A 80 -15.11 20.99 -0.73
CA LEU A 80 -14.40 22.13 -0.17
C LEU A 80 -13.34 22.67 -1.15
N GLY A 81 -12.55 21.78 -1.75
CA GLY A 81 -11.53 22.13 -2.75
C GLY A 81 -12.09 22.69 -4.05
N PHE A 82 -13.29 22.25 -4.44
CA PHE A 82 -14.01 22.84 -5.57
C PHE A 82 -14.47 24.27 -5.28
N SER A 83 -14.83 24.55 -4.03
CA SER A 83 -15.39 25.84 -3.62
C SER A 83 -14.32 26.89 -3.28
N ARG A 84 -13.20 26.46 -2.67
CA ARG A 84 -12.11 27.36 -2.27
C ARG A 84 -10.73 26.67 -2.35
N PRO A 85 -9.64 27.42 -2.57
CA PRO A 85 -8.30 26.87 -2.45
C PRO A 85 -8.02 26.38 -1.02
N PHE A 86 -7.39 25.21 -0.88
CA PHE A 86 -7.13 24.59 0.41
C PHE A 86 -6.12 25.37 1.24
N THR A 87 -6.43 25.54 2.53
CA THR A 87 -5.49 26.03 3.55
C THR A 87 -5.05 24.87 4.44
N HIS A 88 -3.86 24.93 5.05
CA HIS A 88 -3.36 23.88 5.96
C HIS A 88 -4.29 23.57 7.14
N ALA A 89 -5.15 24.52 7.54
CA ALA A 89 -6.13 24.34 8.61
C ALA A 89 -7.31 23.43 8.22
N ASP A 90 -7.57 23.26 6.91
CA ASP A 90 -8.69 22.48 6.39
C ASP A 90 -8.37 21.00 6.20
N VAL A 91 -7.09 20.64 6.31
CA VAL A 91 -6.61 19.28 6.10
C VAL A 91 -6.83 18.48 7.38
N TRP A 92 -7.48 17.33 7.23
CA TRP A 92 -7.68 16.38 8.33
C TRP A 92 -6.36 15.91 8.92
N ASP A 93 -6.41 15.56 10.20
CA ASP A 93 -5.30 14.88 10.85
C ASP A 93 -5.22 13.41 10.42
N PHE A 94 -4.06 12.79 10.60
CA PHE A 94 -3.87 11.38 10.28
C PHE A 94 -4.66 10.47 11.23
N CYS A 95 -5.05 9.30 10.73
CA CYS A 95 -5.55 8.24 11.59
C CYS A 95 -4.43 7.79 12.55
N LEU A 96 -4.77 7.49 13.81
CA LEU A 96 -3.82 7.01 14.82
C LEU A 96 -2.97 5.80 14.34
N THR A 97 -3.54 4.94 13.50
CA THR A 97 -2.85 3.77 12.95
C THR A 97 -1.83 4.09 11.86
N ASP A 98 -1.91 5.27 11.27
CA ASP A 98 -1.07 5.70 10.14
C ASP A 98 0.06 6.64 10.57
N TYR A 99 0.08 7.09 11.82
CA TYR A 99 1.22 7.86 12.33
C TYR A 99 2.50 7.02 12.26
N THR A 100 3.53 7.62 11.68
CA THR A 100 4.86 7.02 11.56
C THR A 100 5.42 6.62 12.92
N ALA A 101 5.18 7.41 13.97
CA ALA A 101 5.62 7.07 15.33
C ALA A 101 5.05 5.73 15.83
N VAL A 102 3.78 5.44 15.52
CA VAL A 102 3.13 4.18 15.89
C VAL A 102 3.69 3.03 15.07
N VAL A 103 3.85 3.21 13.76
CA VAL A 103 4.42 2.21 12.85
C VAL A 103 5.87 1.87 13.24
N THR A 104 6.68 2.87 13.54
CA THR A 104 8.07 2.70 14.00
C THR A 104 8.14 1.98 15.33
N ARG A 105 7.26 2.31 16.28
CA ARG A 105 7.19 1.61 17.57
C ARG A 105 6.82 0.14 17.40
N GLN A 106 5.84 -0.16 16.54
CA GLN A 106 5.47 -1.54 16.23
C GLN A 106 6.64 -2.29 15.58
N PHE A 107 7.34 -1.66 14.64
CA PHE A 107 8.53 -2.22 14.02
C PHE A 107 9.65 -2.51 15.03
N HIS A 108 9.94 -1.57 15.93
CA HIS A 108 10.94 -1.76 16.99
C HIS A 108 10.58 -2.87 17.97
N ALA A 109 9.31 -2.99 18.34
CA ALA A 109 8.84 -4.11 19.17
C ALA A 109 9.07 -5.47 18.47
N THR A 110 8.76 -5.55 17.17
CA THR A 110 9.05 -6.73 16.35
C THR A 110 10.55 -7.01 16.24
N LEU A 111 11.38 -5.96 16.16
CA LEU A 111 12.84 -6.05 16.13
C LEU A 111 13.40 -6.67 17.41
N THR A 112 13.00 -6.18 18.58
CA THR A 112 13.48 -6.71 19.87
C THR A 112 13.04 -8.16 20.07
N SER A 113 11.82 -8.51 19.66
CA SER A 113 11.31 -9.88 19.77
C SER A 113 11.99 -10.86 18.79
N THR A 114 12.49 -10.36 17.66
CA THR A 114 13.12 -11.17 16.61
C THR A 114 14.63 -11.18 16.81
N HIS A 115 15.13 -12.06 17.68
CA HIS A 115 16.58 -12.23 17.98
C HIS A 115 17.44 -12.74 16.79
N ARG A 116 16.90 -12.85 15.58
CA ARG A 116 17.61 -13.35 14.39
C ARG A 116 18.27 -12.23 13.59
N LYS A 117 19.50 -12.48 13.13
CA LYS A 117 20.34 -11.61 12.27
C LYS A 117 19.82 -11.47 10.82
N HIS A 118 18.54 -11.19 10.62
CA HIS A 118 18.04 -10.92 9.27
C HIS A 118 18.48 -9.54 8.78
N THR A 119 18.69 -9.40 7.47
CA THR A 119 18.90 -8.09 6.84
C THR A 119 17.69 -7.19 7.09
N PHE A 120 17.92 -5.88 7.27
CA PHE A 120 16.88 -4.87 7.54
C PHE A 120 15.67 -4.97 6.59
N LEU A 121 15.90 -5.19 5.29
CA LEU A 121 14.82 -5.35 4.30
C LEU A 121 13.94 -6.57 4.56
N ILE A 122 14.54 -7.71 4.93
CA ILE A 122 13.79 -8.94 5.23
C ILE A 122 12.92 -8.70 6.47
N GLN A 123 13.47 -8.04 7.48
CA GLN A 123 12.72 -7.71 8.70
C GLN A 123 11.57 -6.74 8.45
N LEU A 124 11.78 -5.76 7.57
CA LEU A 124 10.74 -4.86 7.10
C LEU A 124 9.63 -5.63 6.40
N VAL A 125 9.96 -6.50 5.43
CA VAL A 125 8.97 -7.33 4.73
C VAL A 125 8.22 -8.25 5.70
N ILE A 126 8.89 -8.87 6.67
CA ILE A 126 8.24 -9.72 7.68
C ILE A 126 7.28 -8.93 8.56
N ASN A 127 7.64 -7.70 8.96
CA ASN A 127 6.76 -6.84 9.76
C ASN A 127 5.52 -6.41 8.97
N PHE A 128 5.69 -6.07 7.69
CA PHE A 128 4.60 -5.65 6.81
C PHE A 128 3.83 -6.80 6.15
N ARG A 129 4.23 -8.06 6.35
CA ARG A 129 3.63 -9.23 5.67
C ARG A 129 2.12 -9.33 5.80
N HIS A 130 1.55 -8.92 6.94
CA HIS A 130 0.10 -8.98 7.13
C HIS A 130 -0.61 -7.92 6.27
N ARG A 131 -0.02 -6.74 6.12
CA ARG A 131 -0.56 -5.66 5.28
C ARG A 131 -0.38 -5.98 3.79
N LEU A 132 0.80 -6.47 3.40
CA LEU A 132 1.08 -6.96 2.04
C LEU A 132 0.23 -8.18 1.68
N GLY A 133 -0.01 -9.08 2.63
CA GLY A 133 -0.89 -10.23 2.45
C GLY A 133 -2.33 -9.81 2.17
N ASN A 134 -2.85 -8.80 2.89
CA ASN A 134 -4.17 -8.24 2.61
C ASN A 134 -4.24 -7.65 1.19
N GLN A 135 -3.21 -6.92 0.76
CA GLN A 135 -3.14 -6.38 -0.61
C GLN A 135 -3.13 -7.50 -1.67
N LEU A 136 -2.35 -8.56 -1.49
CA LEU A 136 -2.31 -9.71 -2.40
C LEU A 136 -3.67 -10.42 -2.50
N VAL A 137 -4.37 -10.50 -1.39
CA VAL A 137 -5.68 -11.13 -1.31
C VAL A 137 -6.72 -10.34 -2.13
N TRP A 138 -6.73 -9.00 -2.05
CA TRP A 138 -7.54 -8.15 -2.93
C TRP A 138 -7.12 -8.23 -4.40
N ALA A 139 -5.83 -8.36 -4.67
CA ALA A 139 -5.27 -8.50 -6.01
C ALA A 139 -5.72 -9.78 -6.72
N ILE A 140 -5.68 -10.92 -6.02
CA ILE A 140 -6.17 -12.20 -6.54
C ILE A 140 -7.67 -12.11 -6.84
N ALA A 141 -8.44 -11.51 -5.93
CA ALA A 141 -9.87 -11.30 -6.11
C ALA A 141 -10.17 -10.50 -7.37
N TRP A 142 -9.52 -9.34 -7.52
CA TRP A 142 -9.68 -8.51 -8.70
C TRP A 142 -9.28 -9.24 -9.97
N CYS A 143 -8.18 -10.00 -9.96
CA CYS A 143 -7.74 -10.81 -11.09
C CYS A 143 -8.84 -11.81 -11.52
N CYS A 144 -9.44 -12.54 -10.58
CA CYS A 144 -10.56 -13.44 -10.86
C CYS A 144 -11.79 -12.70 -11.42
N LEU A 145 -12.13 -11.55 -10.83
CA LEU A 145 -13.26 -10.72 -11.26
C LEU A 145 -13.03 -10.05 -12.62
N SER A 146 -11.79 -9.80 -13.02
CA SER A 146 -11.45 -9.18 -14.32
C SER A 146 -11.91 -10.06 -15.51
N PHE A 147 -11.90 -11.38 -15.35
CA PHE A 147 -12.41 -12.32 -16.36
C PHE A 147 -13.94 -12.29 -16.51
N VAL A 148 -14.67 -11.65 -15.59
CA VAL A 148 -16.10 -11.37 -15.75
C VAL A 148 -16.34 -10.36 -16.88
N GLY A 149 -15.38 -9.50 -17.20
CA GLY A 149 -15.50 -8.54 -18.32
C GLY A 149 -15.69 -9.23 -19.67
N PRO A 150 -14.74 -10.08 -20.11
CA PRO A 150 -14.87 -10.86 -21.34
C PRO A 150 -16.12 -11.74 -21.39
N LEU A 151 -16.48 -12.44 -20.31
CA LEU A 151 -17.72 -13.23 -20.22
C LEU A 151 -18.99 -12.35 -20.19
N GLY A 152 -18.86 -11.13 -19.67
CA GLY A 152 -19.91 -10.13 -19.59
C GLY A 152 -20.31 -9.59 -20.96
N LEU A 153 -19.41 -9.56 -21.93
CA LEU A 153 -19.72 -9.16 -23.31
C LEU A 153 -20.71 -10.12 -23.97
N GLU A 154 -20.51 -11.44 -23.82
CA GLU A 154 -21.46 -12.44 -24.30
C GLU A 154 -22.83 -12.30 -23.62
N ARG A 155 -22.84 -12.03 -22.30
CA ARG A 155 -24.09 -11.76 -21.56
C ARG A 155 -24.75 -10.46 -21.98
N THR A 156 -24.00 -9.41 -22.32
CA THR A 156 -24.58 -8.13 -22.77
C THR A 156 -25.23 -8.27 -24.14
N LEU A 157 -24.64 -9.07 -25.03
CA LEU A 157 -25.28 -9.44 -26.30
C LEU A 157 -26.57 -10.24 -26.07
N HIS A 158 -26.59 -11.13 -25.06
CA HIS A 158 -27.80 -11.86 -24.66
C HIS A 158 -28.83 -10.96 -23.94
N PHE A 159 -28.41 -9.92 -23.23
CA PHE A 159 -29.26 -8.92 -22.57
C PHE A 159 -30.02 -8.05 -23.56
N ILE A 160 -29.40 -7.72 -24.71
CA ILE A 160 -30.09 -7.03 -25.80
C ILE A 160 -31.20 -7.94 -26.38
N LYS A 161 -31.02 -9.25 -26.31
CA LYS A 161 -31.96 -10.24 -26.84
C LYS A 161 -33.10 -10.58 -25.87
N ASN A 162 -32.80 -10.72 -24.57
CA ASN A 162 -33.75 -10.93 -23.48
C ASN A 162 -33.52 -9.84 -22.42
N LYS A 163 -34.54 -9.01 -22.17
CA LYS A 163 -34.54 -7.83 -21.29
C LYS A 163 -34.27 -8.10 -19.78
N ASP A 164 -33.45 -9.08 -19.41
CA ASP A 164 -33.24 -9.49 -18.01
C ASP A 164 -31.85 -9.15 -17.46
N THR A 165 -31.85 -8.47 -16.31
CA THR A 165 -30.80 -8.23 -15.29
C THR A 165 -29.46 -7.59 -15.72
N ILE A 166 -29.12 -6.47 -15.06
CA ILE A 166 -27.87 -5.70 -15.22
C ILE A 166 -26.65 -6.54 -14.75
N PRO A 167 -25.49 -6.51 -15.44
CA PRO A 167 -24.29 -7.22 -15.02
C PRO A 167 -23.63 -6.54 -13.82
N VAL A 168 -24.17 -6.76 -12.62
CA VAL A 168 -23.65 -6.26 -11.33
C VAL A 168 -22.16 -6.61 -11.12
N GLY A 169 -21.69 -7.71 -11.72
CA GLY A 169 -20.30 -8.17 -11.62
C GLY A 169 -19.26 -7.17 -12.14
N MET A 170 -19.60 -6.29 -13.09
CA MET A 170 -18.68 -5.25 -13.57
C MET A 170 -18.49 -4.13 -12.53
N LEU A 171 -19.53 -3.78 -11.78
CA LEU A 171 -19.43 -2.77 -10.73
C LEU A 171 -18.60 -3.30 -9.54
N VAL A 172 -18.78 -4.57 -9.20
CA VAL A 172 -18.03 -5.22 -8.11
C VAL A 172 -16.53 -5.32 -8.45
N SER A 173 -16.17 -5.57 -9.71
CA SER A 173 -14.76 -5.62 -10.12
C SER A 173 -14.08 -4.26 -10.01
N THR A 174 -14.77 -3.16 -10.34
CA THR A 174 -14.25 -1.80 -10.16
C THR A 174 -14.02 -1.48 -8.69
N VAL A 175 -14.96 -1.81 -7.80
CA VAL A 175 -14.79 -1.59 -6.36
C VAL A 175 -13.60 -2.39 -5.81
N ALA A 176 -13.47 -3.66 -6.19
CA ALA A 176 -12.33 -4.48 -5.79
C ALA A 176 -10.98 -3.88 -6.26
N TYR A 177 -10.92 -3.34 -7.47
CA TYR A 177 -9.73 -2.66 -7.99
C TYR A 177 -9.36 -1.42 -7.16
N SER A 178 -10.33 -0.56 -6.86
CA SER A 178 -10.10 0.65 -6.07
C SER A 178 -9.62 0.33 -4.66
N GLN A 179 -10.16 -0.71 -4.03
CA GLN A 179 -9.74 -1.14 -2.69
C GLN A 179 -8.31 -1.72 -2.68
N MET A 180 -7.96 -2.50 -3.70
CA MET A 180 -6.60 -3.01 -3.90
C MET A 180 -5.58 -1.87 -3.97
N LEU A 181 -5.84 -0.85 -4.80
CA LEU A 181 -4.98 0.31 -4.97
C LEU A 181 -4.85 1.12 -3.67
N TRP A 182 -5.96 1.35 -2.97
CA TRP A 182 -5.95 2.07 -1.69
C TRP A 182 -5.06 1.37 -0.65
N SER A 183 -5.18 0.04 -0.53
CA SER A 183 -4.35 -0.74 0.39
C SER A 183 -2.85 -0.67 0.02
N GLY A 184 -2.52 -0.67 -1.28
CA GLY A 184 -1.15 -0.53 -1.77
C GLY A 184 -0.55 0.84 -1.44
N CYS A 185 -1.28 1.92 -1.75
CA CYS A 185 -0.87 3.29 -1.45
C CYS A 185 -0.64 3.50 0.05
N ARG A 186 -1.55 3.02 0.91
CA ARG A 186 -1.42 3.13 2.38
C ARG A 186 -0.18 2.40 2.88
N THR A 187 0.09 1.19 2.38
CA THR A 187 1.26 0.41 2.77
C THR A 187 2.56 1.07 2.31
N ALA A 188 2.58 1.64 1.10
CA ALA A 188 3.71 2.40 0.57
C ALA A 188 4.03 3.63 1.44
N MET A 189 3.03 4.38 1.90
CA MET A 189 3.21 5.50 2.81
C MET A 189 3.83 5.08 4.14
N HIS A 190 3.40 3.95 4.71
CA HIS A 190 3.96 3.43 5.97
C HIS A 190 5.41 2.99 5.83
N ILE A 191 5.74 2.28 4.75
CA ILE A 191 7.12 1.87 4.47
C ILE A 191 8.01 3.09 4.27
N ARG A 192 7.55 4.08 3.49
CA ARG A 192 8.28 5.34 3.28
C ARG A 192 8.57 6.04 4.60
N GLY A 193 7.55 6.26 5.41
CA GLY A 193 7.69 6.97 6.69
C GLY A 193 8.61 6.24 7.69
N LEU A 194 8.53 4.90 7.72
CA LEU A 194 9.40 4.08 8.57
C LEU A 194 10.86 4.17 8.15
N VAL A 195 11.14 3.91 6.86
CA VAL A 195 12.51 3.92 6.32
C VAL A 195 13.13 5.29 6.46
N LEU A 196 12.36 6.35 6.18
CA LEU A 196 12.79 7.73 6.35
C LEU A 196 13.19 8.03 7.82
N GLY A 197 12.35 7.63 8.78
CA GLY A 197 12.63 7.80 10.21
C GLY A 197 13.89 7.06 10.67
N GLU A 198 14.09 5.84 10.19
CA GLU A 198 15.29 5.03 10.46
C GLU A 198 16.56 5.63 9.82
N MET A 199 16.48 6.05 8.56
CA MET A 199 17.60 6.66 7.85
C MET A 199 18.03 7.96 8.52
N TYR A 200 17.09 8.86 8.82
CA TYR A 200 17.42 10.09 9.53
C TYR A 200 17.99 9.83 10.93
N SER A 201 17.43 8.86 11.67
CA SER A 201 17.98 8.48 12.98
C SER A 201 19.42 7.97 12.89
N LYS A 202 19.77 7.23 11.82
CA LYS A 202 21.14 6.74 11.58
C LYS A 202 22.08 7.85 11.13
N VAL A 203 21.61 8.75 10.26
CA VAL A 203 22.41 9.89 9.78
C VAL A 203 22.73 10.85 10.92
N LEU A 204 21.74 11.17 11.76
CA LEU A 204 21.95 12.06 12.93
C LEU A 204 22.90 11.47 13.98
N ARG A 205 22.99 10.14 14.08
CA ARG A 205 23.92 9.44 14.98
C ARG A 205 25.30 9.20 14.38
N ARG A 206 25.45 9.31 13.06
CA ARG A 206 26.74 9.17 12.37
C ARG A 206 27.55 10.44 12.65
N LYS A 207 28.76 10.29 13.21
CA LYS A 207 29.70 11.42 13.33
C LYS A 207 30.03 11.93 11.93
N ASP A 208 29.87 13.23 11.70
CA ASP A 208 30.19 13.90 10.43
C ASP A 208 31.69 13.79 10.13
N LYS A 209 32.08 12.71 9.44
CA LYS A 209 33.40 12.63 8.79
C LYS A 209 33.44 13.49 7.52
N ALA A 210 32.28 13.93 7.01
CA ALA A 210 32.19 14.80 5.84
C ALA A 210 32.84 16.18 6.06
N GLY A 211 32.77 16.73 7.28
CA GLY A 211 33.47 17.98 7.63
C GLY A 211 35.00 17.82 7.76
N GLN A 212 35.50 16.60 7.99
CA GLN A 212 36.94 16.33 8.08
C GLN A 212 37.60 16.25 6.70
N ALA A 213 36.86 15.85 5.66
CA ALA A 213 37.33 15.91 4.28
C ALA A 213 37.56 17.35 3.79
N LEU A 214 36.67 18.28 4.17
CA LEU A 214 36.85 19.72 3.87
C LEU A 214 38.01 20.34 4.65
N LYS A 215 38.22 19.93 5.90
CA LYS A 215 39.32 20.45 6.73
C LYS A 215 40.68 19.94 6.27
N GLY A 216 40.77 18.68 5.83
CA GLY A 216 41.99 18.13 5.22
C GLY A 216 42.36 18.75 3.86
N GLN A 217 41.39 19.36 3.17
CA GLN A 217 41.63 20.07 1.92
C GLN A 217 42.05 21.54 2.13
N ALA A 218 41.54 22.19 3.18
CA ALA A 218 41.95 23.54 3.57
C ALA A 218 43.34 23.59 4.24
N ASP A 219 43.72 22.56 5.00
CA ASP A 219 45.03 22.47 5.64
C ASP A 219 46.13 21.92 4.69
N GLY A 220 45.76 21.47 3.48
CA GLY A 220 46.65 20.83 2.50
C GLY A 220 47.29 21.78 1.46
N GLU A 221 46.92 23.05 1.42
CA GLU A 221 47.51 24.05 0.50
C GLU A 221 48.64 24.88 1.14
N ALA A 222 49.04 24.60 2.39
CA ALA A 222 50.02 25.39 3.14
C ALA A 222 51.29 24.64 3.57
N SER A 223 51.58 23.43 3.08
CA SER A 223 52.85 22.75 3.40
C SER A 223 53.35 21.92 2.23
N ASP A 224 54.36 22.48 1.58
CA ASP A 224 55.18 21.87 0.55
C ASP A 224 56.20 20.88 1.14
N ASP A 225 56.54 19.93 0.27
CA ASP A 225 57.73 19.09 0.20
C ASP A 225 57.99 17.93 1.21
N ASN A 226 58.15 16.77 0.57
CA ASN A 226 58.98 15.61 0.92
C ASN A 226 58.46 14.52 1.88
N GLY A 227 58.54 13.28 1.41
CA GLY A 227 58.50 12.07 2.24
C GLY A 227 57.52 11.00 1.77
N GLY A 228 58.03 9.99 1.04
CA GLY A 228 57.30 8.79 0.65
C GLY A 228 56.80 7.98 1.84
N GLY A 229 55.64 7.34 1.66
CA GLY A 229 55.03 6.45 2.64
C GLY A 229 53.81 5.77 2.05
N ASP A 230 54.00 4.51 1.67
CA ASP A 230 52.98 3.57 1.21
C ASP A 230 51.87 3.46 2.26
N GLY A 231 50.66 3.88 1.90
CA GLY A 231 49.52 3.98 2.79
C GLY A 231 48.25 3.98 1.97
N GLU A 232 47.71 2.78 1.78
CA GLU A 232 46.44 2.49 1.13
C GLU A 232 45.34 3.41 1.68
N LYS A 233 45.12 4.56 1.04
CA LYS A 233 43.98 5.42 1.32
C LYS A 233 42.75 4.67 0.83
N LYS A 234 42.11 3.91 1.72
CA LYS A 234 40.68 3.62 1.59
C LYS A 234 39.99 4.98 1.55
N GLU A 235 39.70 5.44 0.34
CA GLU A 235 38.74 6.50 0.09
C GLU A 235 37.39 6.00 0.66
N GLU A 236 37.19 6.16 1.96
CA GLU A 236 35.85 6.21 2.53
C GLU A 236 35.22 7.44 1.89
N GLU A 237 34.51 7.25 0.77
CA GLU A 237 33.68 8.27 0.13
C GLU A 237 32.88 8.95 1.24
N THR A 238 33.33 10.15 1.61
CA THR A 238 32.66 10.96 2.60
C THR A 238 31.45 11.53 1.88
N PHE A 239 30.33 10.81 1.98
CA PHE A 239 29.06 11.27 1.44
C PHE A 239 28.81 12.70 1.93
N THR A 240 28.90 13.65 1.00
CA THR A 240 28.46 15.03 1.25
C THR A 240 27.01 15.00 1.73
N ASN A 241 26.65 15.90 2.64
CA ASN A 241 25.30 15.97 3.21
C ASN A 241 24.22 16.07 2.12
N GLY A 242 24.54 16.72 1.00
CA GLY A 242 23.67 16.77 -0.19
C GLY A 242 23.45 15.40 -0.84
N ALA A 243 24.49 14.57 -0.94
CA ALA A 243 24.39 13.22 -1.49
C ALA A 243 23.60 12.28 -0.58
N VAL A 244 23.74 12.42 0.75
CA VAL A 244 22.94 11.67 1.72
C VAL A 244 21.47 12.04 1.59
N ASN A 245 21.15 13.33 1.54
CA ASN A 245 19.77 13.78 1.39
C ASN A 245 19.17 13.34 0.05
N ASN A 246 19.96 13.40 -1.03
CA ASN A 246 19.55 12.91 -2.35
C ASN A 246 19.20 11.41 -2.29
N LYS A 247 20.09 10.58 -1.76
CA LYS A 247 19.85 9.13 -1.60
C LYS A 247 18.64 8.84 -0.71
N ILE A 248 18.49 9.52 0.41
CA ILE A 248 17.29 9.37 1.27
C ILE A 248 16.01 9.71 0.49
N SER A 249 15.99 10.82 -0.23
CA SER A 249 14.78 11.28 -0.92
C SER A 249 14.38 10.39 -2.10
N ILE A 250 15.35 9.99 -2.93
CA ILE A 250 15.14 9.19 -4.14
C ILE A 250 14.90 7.72 -3.77
N ASP A 251 15.81 7.11 -3.00
CA ASP A 251 15.75 5.67 -2.74
C ASP A 251 14.52 5.31 -1.89
N THR A 252 14.14 6.15 -0.92
CA THR A 252 12.93 5.91 -0.12
C THR A 252 11.66 6.05 -0.97
N ASN A 253 11.68 6.94 -1.96
CA ASN A 253 10.56 7.09 -2.89
C ASN A 253 10.43 5.86 -3.80
N GLU A 254 11.53 5.45 -4.43
CA GLU A 254 11.58 4.25 -5.27
C GLU A 254 11.20 2.99 -4.51
N LEU A 255 11.67 2.83 -3.27
CA LEU A 255 11.29 1.71 -2.41
C LEU A 255 9.78 1.69 -2.12
N ALA A 256 9.18 2.85 -1.86
CA ALA A 256 7.74 2.96 -1.63
C ALA A 256 6.93 2.61 -2.88
N GLN A 257 7.38 3.07 -4.06
CA GLN A 257 6.76 2.72 -5.34
C GLN A 257 6.88 1.22 -5.63
N THR A 258 8.06 0.63 -5.39
CA THR A 258 8.29 -0.80 -5.53
C THR A 258 7.36 -1.60 -4.62
N SER A 259 7.13 -1.13 -3.39
CA SER A 259 6.15 -1.77 -2.50
C SER A 259 4.74 -1.70 -3.06
N ASN A 260 4.34 -0.57 -3.67
CA ASN A 260 3.02 -0.42 -4.25
C ASN A 260 2.79 -1.44 -5.38
N TYR A 261 3.75 -1.59 -6.29
CA TYR A 261 3.66 -2.50 -7.45
C TYR A 261 4.02 -3.96 -7.16
N SER A 262 4.39 -4.30 -5.92
CA SER A 262 4.78 -5.67 -5.55
C SER A 262 3.72 -6.73 -5.86
N HIS A 263 2.43 -6.37 -5.76
CA HIS A 263 1.31 -7.25 -6.07
C HIS A 263 1.16 -7.58 -7.56
N ASP A 264 1.66 -6.73 -8.47
CA ASP A 264 1.53 -6.92 -9.92
C ASP A 264 2.27 -8.17 -10.40
N ILE A 265 3.40 -8.53 -9.77
CA ILE A 265 4.15 -9.74 -10.10
C ILE A 265 3.24 -10.99 -9.96
N VAL A 266 2.44 -11.04 -8.91
CA VAL A 266 1.52 -12.17 -8.66
C VAL A 266 0.32 -12.11 -9.59
N ILE A 267 -0.24 -10.91 -9.81
CA ILE A 267 -1.35 -10.70 -10.74
C ILE A 267 -0.98 -11.17 -12.15
N LEU A 268 0.19 -10.78 -12.66
CA LEU A 268 0.64 -11.10 -14.01
C LEU A 268 0.76 -12.61 -14.22
N VAL A 269 1.34 -13.34 -13.27
CA VAL A 269 1.46 -14.80 -13.33
C VAL A 269 0.08 -15.46 -13.35
N LEU A 270 -0.83 -15.04 -12.47
CA LEU A 270 -2.20 -15.57 -12.43
C LEU A 270 -2.98 -15.25 -13.71
N GLN A 271 -2.82 -14.05 -14.25
CA GLN A 271 -3.48 -13.61 -15.46
C GLN A 271 -3.04 -14.42 -16.68
N ILE A 272 -1.74 -14.73 -16.81
CA ILE A 272 -1.22 -15.59 -17.88
C ILE A 272 -1.86 -16.99 -17.78
N ILE A 273 -1.90 -17.58 -16.59
CA ILE A 273 -2.48 -18.92 -16.37
C ILE A 273 -3.96 -18.92 -16.73
N LEU A 274 -4.74 -17.98 -16.19
CA LEU A 274 -6.19 -17.91 -16.42
C LEU A 274 -6.50 -17.64 -17.89
N THR A 275 -5.80 -16.70 -18.54
CA THR A 275 -6.01 -16.40 -19.96
C THR A 275 -5.70 -17.61 -20.83
N THR A 276 -4.66 -18.36 -20.51
CA THR A 276 -4.32 -19.60 -21.23
C THR A 276 -5.43 -20.65 -21.09
N ILE A 277 -5.97 -20.84 -19.89
CA ILE A 277 -7.09 -21.76 -19.63
C ILE A 277 -8.35 -21.34 -20.42
N PHE A 278 -8.69 -20.04 -20.40
CA PHE A 278 -9.84 -19.52 -21.14
C PHE A 278 -9.67 -19.66 -22.65
N LEU A 279 -8.46 -19.39 -23.17
CA LEU A 279 -8.17 -19.56 -24.58
C LEU A 279 -8.29 -21.02 -25.02
N TYR A 280 -7.77 -21.96 -24.21
CA TYR A 280 -7.89 -23.39 -24.47
C TYR A 280 -9.36 -23.82 -24.53
N ARG A 281 -10.19 -23.35 -23.60
CA ARG A 281 -11.62 -23.65 -23.58
C ARG A 281 -12.40 -23.11 -24.79
N ILE A 282 -11.94 -22.01 -25.39
CA ILE A 282 -12.57 -21.41 -26.57
C ILE A 282 -12.10 -22.10 -27.86
N LEU A 283 -10.83 -22.50 -27.96
CA LEU A 283 -10.27 -23.14 -29.16
C LEU A 283 -10.53 -24.66 -29.27
N GLY A 284 -10.70 -25.36 -28.15
CA GLY A 284 -10.91 -26.82 -28.10
C GLY A 284 -9.76 -27.57 -27.44
#